data_AF-A0A5B1BBP4-F1
#
_entry.id   AF-A0A5B1BBP4-F1
#
_cell.length_a   1.000
_cell.length_b   1.000
_cell.length_c   1.000
_cell.angle_alpha   90.00
_cell.angle_beta   90.00
_cell.angle_gamma   90.00
#
_symmetry.space_group_name_H-M   'P 1'
#
loop_
_entity.id
_entity.type
_entity.pdbx_description
1 polymer ?
#
loop_
_entity_poly.entity_id
_entity_poly.type
_entity_poly.pdbx_seq_one_letter_code
_entity_poly.pdbx_strand_id
1 'polypeptide(L)'
;MKQLIFIALFSISLFSYSQQHMNNDVLGEIITKNADTLGGVTGNWQFVYKEVPMLCITDATNNRMRIIAPITDSGNLDKDLLLDSLTANFHSALDVKYAISNGILWSAYVHPLKELTPEQVESAISQVYLATKTFGTTFSSTELIFGGGNVEEKTKEKEEKQEIKEENTRKF
;
A
#
# COMPACT_ATOMS: atom_id res chain seq x y z
N MET A 1 47.58 -37.22 -37.57
CA MET A 1 47.98 -36.98 -36.16
C MET A 1 48.44 -35.53 -36.08
N LYS A 2 47.88 -34.58 -35.34
CA LYS A 2 46.92 -34.53 -34.22
C LYS A 2 46.17 -33.19 -34.36
N GLN A 3 44.86 -33.20 -34.09
CA GLN A 3 44.05 -31.97 -34.01
C GLN A 3 44.44 -31.20 -32.73
N LEU A 4 44.72 -29.90 -32.85
CA LEU A 4 44.90 -29.00 -31.73
C LEU A 4 43.53 -28.43 -31.35
N ILE A 5 42.96 -28.96 -30.27
CA ILE A 5 41.71 -28.49 -29.67
C ILE A 5 42.06 -27.27 -28.81
N PHE A 6 41.62 -26.08 -29.22
CA PHE A 6 41.62 -24.89 -28.37
C PHE A 6 40.39 -24.97 -27.45
N ILE A 7 40.60 -25.34 -26.19
CA ILE A 7 39.57 -25.27 -25.15
C ILE A 7 39.53 -23.83 -24.65
N ALA A 8 38.49 -23.09 -25.02
CA ALA A 8 38.19 -21.81 -24.39
C ALA A 8 37.68 -22.06 -22.96
N LEU A 9 38.49 -21.76 -21.94
CA LEU A 9 38.03 -21.66 -20.57
C LEU A 9 37.11 -20.42 -20.46
N PHE A 10 35.80 -20.67 -20.48
CA PHE A 10 34.81 -19.66 -20.14
C PHE A 10 34.76 -19.53 -18.61
N SER A 11 35.59 -18.65 -18.08
CA SER A 11 35.60 -18.27 -16.66
C SER A 11 34.30 -17.52 -16.34
N ILE A 12 33.24 -18.24 -15.97
CA ILE A 12 32.04 -17.63 -15.40
C ILE A 12 32.42 -17.10 -14.03
N SER A 13 32.76 -15.82 -13.96
CA SER A 13 32.79 -15.07 -12.72
C SER A 13 31.36 -15.01 -12.18
N LEU A 14 31.06 -15.88 -11.22
CA LEU A 14 29.88 -15.78 -10.37
C LEU A 14 30.03 -14.49 -9.57
N PHE A 15 29.49 -13.39 -10.07
CA PHE A 15 29.27 -12.19 -9.26
C PHE A 15 28.29 -12.57 -8.16
N SER A 16 28.80 -12.73 -6.93
CA SER A 16 27.94 -12.78 -5.75
C SER A 16 27.30 -11.41 -5.61
N TYR A 17 26.07 -11.27 -6.11
CA TYR A 17 25.22 -10.14 -5.75
C TYR A 17 25.03 -10.22 -4.23
N SER A 18 25.73 -9.37 -3.49
CA SER A 18 25.40 -9.16 -2.09
C SER A 18 23.97 -8.61 -2.09
N GLN A 19 23.02 -9.42 -1.60
CA GLN A 19 21.68 -8.94 -1.33
C GLN A 19 21.81 -7.87 -0.24
N GLN A 20 21.85 -6.61 -0.65
CA GLN A 20 21.88 -5.50 0.28
C GLN A 20 20.52 -5.46 0.96
N HIS A 21 20.48 -5.81 2.24
CA HIS A 21 19.25 -5.70 3.03
C HIS A 21 18.85 -4.23 3.13
N MET A 22 17.54 -3.98 3.05
CA MET A 22 17.01 -2.63 3.17
C MET A 22 17.36 -2.01 4.52
N ASN A 23 17.73 -0.73 4.49
CA ASN A 23 18.06 0.07 5.65
C ASN A 23 17.43 1.46 5.51
N ASN A 24 17.57 2.30 6.54
CA ASN A 24 16.93 3.62 6.54
C ASN A 24 17.51 4.58 5.48
N ASP A 25 18.77 4.42 5.07
CA ASP A 25 19.39 5.28 4.07
C ASP A 25 18.80 5.01 2.70
N VAL A 26 18.80 3.72 2.28
CA VAL A 26 18.21 3.27 1.01
C VAL A 26 16.71 3.56 0.98
N LEU A 27 15.99 3.30 2.08
CA LEU A 27 14.57 3.62 2.20
C LEU A 27 14.31 5.13 2.04
N GLY A 28 15.14 5.97 2.67
CA GLY A 28 15.06 7.42 2.56
C GLY A 28 15.26 7.92 1.13
N GLU A 29 16.22 7.36 0.40
CA GLU A 29 16.44 7.67 -1.02
C GLU A 29 15.23 7.33 -1.88
N ILE A 30 14.63 6.14 -1.69
CA ILE A 30 13.44 5.71 -2.41
C ILE A 30 12.25 6.63 -2.13
N ILE A 31 12.02 6.98 -0.85
CA ILE A 31 10.96 7.90 -0.48
C ILE A 31 11.19 9.27 -1.13
N THR A 32 12.42 9.79 -1.08
CA THR A 32 12.78 11.09 -1.68
C THR A 32 12.51 11.11 -3.18
N LYS A 33 12.81 10.03 -3.90
CA LYS A 33 12.57 9.91 -5.34
C LYS A 33 11.08 9.92 -5.71
N ASN A 34 10.22 9.40 -4.83
CA ASN A 34 8.78 9.25 -5.09
C ASN A 34 7.94 10.40 -4.53
N ALA A 35 8.44 11.15 -3.54
CA ALA A 35 7.69 12.17 -2.84
C ALA A 35 7.63 13.51 -3.62
N ASP A 36 6.44 14.13 -3.62
CA ASP A 36 6.24 15.51 -4.10
C ASP A 36 6.84 16.51 -3.10
N THR A 37 6.69 16.23 -1.81
CA THR A 37 7.30 17.00 -0.71
C THR A 37 7.79 16.04 0.36
N LEU A 38 8.93 16.35 0.97
CA LEU A 38 9.55 15.52 2.00
C LEU A 38 9.90 16.35 3.25
N GLY A 39 9.63 15.78 4.41
CA GLY A 39 10.04 16.26 5.73
C GLY A 39 10.26 15.09 6.70
N GLY A 40 10.42 15.42 7.97
CA GLY A 40 10.77 14.45 9.00
C GLY A 40 12.27 14.19 9.08
N VAL A 41 12.64 13.04 9.63
CA VAL A 41 14.03 12.62 9.89
C VAL A 41 14.23 11.16 9.52
N THR A 42 15.47 10.69 9.44
CA THR A 42 15.79 9.28 9.17
C THR A 42 15.04 8.34 10.12
N GLY A 43 14.27 7.40 9.55
CA GLY A 43 13.43 6.45 10.29
C GLY A 43 12.04 6.98 10.66
N ASN A 44 11.74 8.25 10.37
CA ASN A 44 10.43 8.86 10.58
C ASN A 44 10.21 9.98 9.52
N TRP A 45 9.76 9.57 8.35
CA TRP A 45 9.55 10.46 7.21
C TRP A 45 8.08 10.88 7.11
N GLN A 46 7.88 12.15 6.83
CA GLN A 46 6.59 12.74 6.46
C GLN A 46 6.70 13.16 5.01
N PHE A 47 5.83 12.66 4.14
CA PHE A 47 5.93 12.96 2.72
C PHE A 47 4.56 13.02 2.06
N VAL A 48 4.48 13.68 0.91
CA VAL A 48 3.28 13.69 0.07
C VAL A 48 3.57 12.88 -1.18
N TYR A 49 2.64 12.00 -1.54
CA TYR A 49 2.68 11.23 -2.77
C TYR A 49 1.35 11.38 -3.50
N LYS A 50 1.36 12.04 -4.66
CA LYS A 50 0.15 12.29 -5.47
C LYS A 50 -0.96 12.95 -4.64
N GLU A 51 -0.60 14.03 -3.95
CA GLU A 51 -1.48 14.82 -3.06
C GLU A 51 -1.96 14.10 -1.79
N VAL A 52 -1.56 12.84 -1.56
CA VAL A 52 -1.89 12.11 -0.32
C VAL A 52 -0.75 12.26 0.69
N PRO A 53 -1.01 12.82 1.89
CA PRO A 53 -0.02 12.86 2.95
C PRO A 53 0.23 11.46 3.51
N MET A 54 1.50 11.12 3.72
CA MET A 54 1.97 9.83 4.17
C MET A 54 3.03 9.94 5.27
N LEU A 55 3.12 8.88 6.06
CA LEU A 55 4.14 8.68 7.08
C LEU A 55 4.86 7.36 6.80
N CYS A 56 6.18 7.36 6.83
CA CYS A 56 6.99 6.14 6.90
C CYS A 56 7.74 6.12 8.23
N ILE A 57 7.50 5.10 9.05
CA ILE A 57 8.09 4.97 10.38
C ILE A 57 8.79 3.62 10.47
N THR A 58 10.05 3.63 10.89
CA THR A 58 10.83 2.40 11.09
C THR A 58 11.24 2.22 12.55
N ASP A 59 11.36 0.97 12.92
CA ASP A 59 12.12 0.51 14.08
C ASP A 59 13.15 -0.48 13.55
N ALA A 60 14.33 0.02 13.23
CA ALA A 60 15.41 -0.77 12.64
C ALA A 60 15.94 -1.84 13.61
N THR A 61 15.85 -1.58 14.93
CA THR A 61 16.26 -2.52 15.98
C THR A 61 15.36 -3.73 16.01
N ASN A 62 14.04 -3.52 16.00
CA ASN A 62 13.05 -4.59 16.00
C ASN A 62 12.65 -5.08 14.60
N ASN A 63 13.32 -4.59 13.56
CA ASN A 63 13.07 -4.92 12.17
C ASN A 63 11.59 -4.72 11.78
N ARG A 64 11.12 -3.48 11.90
CA ARG A 64 9.76 -3.09 11.53
C ARG A 64 9.77 -1.82 10.70
N MET A 65 8.89 -1.77 9.72
CA MET A 65 8.59 -0.59 8.93
C MET A 65 7.07 -0.52 8.76
N ARG A 66 6.54 0.71 8.78
CA ARG A 66 5.17 0.97 8.29
C ARG A 66 5.15 2.18 7.37
N ILE A 67 4.41 2.07 6.28
CA ILE A 67 3.98 3.22 5.47
C ILE A 67 2.48 3.37 5.69
N ILE A 68 2.05 4.53 6.12
CA ILE A 68 0.65 4.79 6.46
C ILE A 68 0.17 6.11 5.88
N ALA A 69 -1.12 6.16 5.53
CA ALA A 69 -1.80 7.38 5.11
C ALA A 69 -3.13 7.52 5.89
N PRO A 70 -3.44 8.70 6.43
CA PRO A 70 -4.72 8.94 7.08
C PRO A 70 -5.83 9.00 6.03
N ILE A 71 -6.98 8.39 6.33
CA ILE A 71 -8.14 8.38 5.44
C ILE A 71 -9.22 9.34 5.95
N THR A 72 -9.74 9.08 7.15
CA THR A 72 -10.83 9.87 7.75
C THR A 72 -10.87 9.67 9.26
N ASP A 73 -11.57 10.55 9.97
CA ASP A 73 -11.91 10.33 11.38
C ASP A 73 -12.77 9.06 11.52
N SER A 74 -12.42 8.21 12.46
CA SER A 74 -13.13 6.96 12.74
C SER A 74 -14.59 7.17 13.17
N GLY A 75 -14.93 8.34 13.73
CA GLY A 75 -16.31 8.73 14.04
C GLY A 75 -17.18 8.97 12.81
N ASN A 76 -16.58 9.15 11.64
CA ASN A 76 -17.30 9.25 10.36
C ASN A 76 -17.60 7.88 9.75
N LEU A 77 -17.10 6.79 10.34
CA LEU A 77 -17.36 5.43 9.84
C LEU A 77 -18.68 4.93 10.39
N ASP A 78 -19.64 4.72 9.49
CA ASP A 78 -20.80 3.90 9.83
C ASP A 78 -20.42 2.41 9.91
N LYS A 79 -21.37 1.61 10.39
CA LYS A 79 -21.17 0.18 10.58
C LYS A 79 -20.87 -0.56 9.28
N ASP A 80 -21.44 -0.11 8.17
CA ASP A 80 -21.31 -0.77 6.88
C ASP A 80 -19.92 -0.48 6.29
N LEU A 81 -19.44 0.76 6.35
CA LEU A 81 -18.08 1.13 5.97
C LEU A 81 -17.02 0.41 6.82
N LEU A 82 -17.27 0.25 8.12
CA LEU A 82 -16.38 -0.50 9.00
C LEU A 82 -16.31 -1.98 8.58
N LEU A 83 -17.46 -2.61 8.32
CA LEU A 83 -17.51 -4.00 7.89
C LEU A 83 -16.89 -4.17 6.50
N ASP A 84 -17.20 -3.29 5.55
CA ASP A 84 -16.60 -3.26 4.21
C ASP A 84 -15.07 -3.15 4.29
N SER A 85 -14.54 -2.31 5.18
CA SER A 85 -13.09 -2.18 5.42
C SER A 85 -12.47 -3.47 5.95
N LEU A 86 -13.13 -4.15 6.89
CA LEU A 86 -12.68 -5.42 7.45
C LEU A 86 -12.73 -6.55 6.42
N THR A 87 -13.79 -6.61 5.60
CA THR A 87 -13.90 -7.55 4.49
C THR A 87 -12.82 -7.28 3.43
N ALA A 88 -12.58 -6.01 3.09
CA ALA A 88 -11.56 -5.62 2.14
C ALA A 88 -10.15 -6.02 2.60
N ASN A 89 -9.86 -5.95 3.91
CA ASN A 89 -8.58 -6.40 4.47
C ASN A 89 -8.26 -7.87 4.16
N PHE A 90 -9.28 -8.71 3.97
CA PHE A 90 -9.15 -10.11 3.60
C PHE A 90 -9.08 -10.34 2.08
N HIS A 91 -9.70 -9.47 1.29
CA HIS A 91 -9.84 -9.64 -0.16
C HIS A 91 -9.02 -8.62 -0.97
N SER A 92 -9.50 -7.38 -1.07
CA SER A 92 -9.06 -6.38 -2.05
C SER A 92 -7.92 -5.48 -1.60
N ALA A 93 -7.69 -5.34 -0.29
CA ALA A 93 -6.60 -4.52 0.25
C ALA A 93 -5.23 -5.21 0.21
N LEU A 94 -5.20 -6.53 -0.05
CA LEU A 94 -3.99 -7.35 -0.18
C LEU A 94 -2.99 -7.14 0.97
N ASP A 95 -1.84 -6.52 0.71
CA ASP A 95 -0.79 -6.27 1.70
C ASP A 95 -1.12 -5.09 2.64
N VAL A 96 -2.03 -4.21 2.22
CA VAL A 96 -2.49 -3.07 3.01
C VAL A 96 -3.59 -3.51 3.97
N LYS A 97 -3.70 -2.81 5.10
CA LYS A 97 -4.78 -2.95 6.06
C LYS A 97 -5.40 -1.58 6.36
N TYR A 98 -6.74 -1.53 6.36
CA TYR A 98 -7.50 -0.48 7.00
C TYR A 98 -7.47 -0.71 8.52
N ALA A 99 -6.94 0.23 9.28
CA ALA A 99 -6.77 0.12 10.73
C ALA A 99 -7.07 1.45 11.43
N ILE A 100 -7.73 1.38 12.59
CA ILE A 100 -8.05 2.57 13.39
C ILE A 100 -6.99 2.76 14.47
N SER A 101 -6.47 3.99 14.58
CA SER A 101 -5.57 4.40 15.66
C SER A 101 -5.76 5.89 15.94
N ASN A 102 -5.83 6.25 17.23
CA ASN A 102 -6.03 7.62 17.70
C ASN A 102 -7.22 8.34 17.05
N GLY A 103 -8.34 7.63 16.89
CA GLY A 103 -9.55 8.20 16.29
C GLY A 103 -9.49 8.40 14.78
N ILE A 104 -8.45 7.92 14.09
CA ILE A 104 -8.29 8.05 12.63
C ILE A 104 -8.27 6.65 12.01
N LEU A 105 -8.96 6.48 10.88
CA LEU A 105 -8.78 5.33 10.01
C LEU A 105 -7.56 5.55 9.11
N TRP A 106 -6.68 4.56 9.07
CA TRP A 106 -5.45 4.57 8.29
C TRP A 106 -5.48 3.49 7.21
N SER A 107 -4.94 3.82 6.03
CA SER A 107 -4.36 2.85 5.11
C SER A 107 -2.96 2.53 5.61
N ALA A 108 -2.66 1.25 5.90
CA ALA A 108 -1.40 0.87 6.51
C ALA A 108 -0.76 -0.36 5.83
N TYR A 109 0.46 -0.17 5.35
CA TYR A 109 1.35 -1.26 4.94
C TYR A 109 2.39 -1.47 6.03
N VAL A 110 2.49 -2.69 6.57
CA VAL A 110 3.39 -3.02 7.68
C VAL A 110 4.24 -4.23 7.28
N HIS A 111 5.56 -4.09 7.35
CA HIS A 111 6.48 -5.13 6.91
C HIS A 111 7.80 -5.10 7.69
N PRO A 112 8.50 -6.24 7.86
CA PRO A 112 9.89 -6.25 8.28
C PRO A 112 10.79 -5.37 7.38
N LEU A 113 11.62 -4.51 7.96
CA LEU A 113 12.40 -3.52 7.22
C LEU A 113 13.42 -4.19 6.29
N LYS A 114 14.25 -5.09 6.83
CA LYS A 114 15.44 -5.65 6.16
C LYS A 114 15.11 -6.53 4.96
N GLU A 115 13.90 -7.08 4.94
CA GLU A 115 13.39 -8.05 3.98
C GLU A 115 12.80 -7.39 2.73
N LEU A 116 12.58 -6.07 2.76
CA LEU A 116 12.06 -5.34 1.62
C LEU A 116 13.13 -5.18 0.54
N THR A 117 12.74 -5.38 -0.71
CA THR A 117 13.50 -4.87 -1.86
C THR A 117 13.12 -3.42 -2.16
N PRO A 118 13.95 -2.66 -2.88
CA PRO A 118 13.59 -1.32 -3.34
C PRO A 118 12.25 -1.25 -4.09
N GLU A 119 11.99 -2.22 -4.97
CA GLU A 119 10.76 -2.29 -5.76
C GLU A 119 9.54 -2.57 -4.88
N GLN A 120 9.69 -3.36 -3.82
CA GLN A 120 8.61 -3.58 -2.85
C GLN A 120 8.28 -2.32 -2.07
N VAL A 121 9.25 -1.45 -1.77
CA VAL A 121 8.99 -0.15 -1.16
C VAL A 121 8.21 0.76 -2.11
N GLU A 122 8.63 0.85 -3.37
CA GLU A 122 7.91 1.64 -4.40
C GLU A 122 6.47 1.12 -4.58
N SER A 123 6.29 -0.21 -4.59
CA SER A 123 4.98 -0.87 -4.60
C SER A 123 4.18 -0.54 -3.35
N ALA A 124 4.76 -0.61 -2.15
CA ALA A 124 4.07 -0.32 -0.90
C ALA A 124 3.55 1.12 -0.84
N ILE A 125 4.33 2.11 -1.29
CA ILE A 125 3.89 3.51 -1.39
C ILE A 125 2.65 3.61 -2.30
N SER A 126 2.72 2.97 -3.48
CA SER A 126 1.62 2.95 -4.44
C SER A 126 0.37 2.24 -3.87
N GLN A 127 0.54 1.14 -3.15
CA GLN A 127 -0.56 0.40 -2.54
C GLN A 127 -1.25 1.19 -1.43
N VAL A 128 -0.49 1.85 -0.56
CA VAL A 128 -1.04 2.72 0.50
C VAL A 128 -1.82 3.88 -0.11
N TYR A 129 -1.29 4.50 -1.18
CA TYR A 129 -1.98 5.51 -1.96
C TYR A 129 -3.31 5.00 -2.54
N LEU A 130 -3.29 3.87 -3.25
CA LEU A 130 -4.47 3.32 -3.92
C LEU A 130 -5.57 2.92 -2.92
N ALA A 131 -5.20 2.26 -1.81
CA ALA A 131 -6.16 1.92 -0.76
C ALA A 131 -6.77 3.19 -0.12
N THR A 132 -6.01 4.27 -0.01
CA THR A 132 -6.54 5.57 0.46
C THR A 132 -7.52 6.16 -0.54
N LYS A 133 -7.16 6.17 -1.83
CA LYS A 133 -7.99 6.79 -2.89
C LYS A 133 -9.26 6.01 -3.22
N THR A 134 -9.23 4.69 -3.05
CA THR A 134 -10.36 3.81 -3.37
C THR A 134 -11.24 3.48 -2.17
N PHE A 135 -10.89 3.97 -0.97
CA PHE A 135 -11.71 3.84 0.21
C PHE A 135 -13.13 4.36 -0.03
N GLY A 136 -14.14 3.59 0.42
CA GLY A 136 -15.56 3.91 0.18
C GLY A 136 -16.10 3.47 -1.19
N THR A 137 -15.23 3.00 -2.10
CA THR A 137 -15.62 2.50 -3.43
C THR A 137 -15.20 1.04 -3.60
N THR A 138 -14.04 0.77 -4.19
CA THR A 138 -13.54 -0.59 -4.46
C THR A 138 -12.68 -1.14 -3.33
N PHE A 139 -12.19 -0.28 -2.43
CA PHE A 139 -11.29 -0.66 -1.33
C PHE A 139 -10.07 -1.49 -1.81
N SER A 140 -9.53 -1.19 -2.99
CA SER A 140 -8.44 -1.92 -3.62
C SER A 140 -7.10 -1.24 -3.40
N SER A 141 -6.06 -2.01 -3.05
CA SER A 141 -4.68 -1.49 -2.99
C SER A 141 -3.94 -1.59 -4.32
N THR A 142 -4.55 -2.18 -5.34
CA THR A 142 -3.97 -2.34 -6.68
C THR A 142 -4.91 -1.80 -7.75
N GLU A 143 -4.37 -1.43 -8.91
CA GLU A 143 -5.17 -1.02 -10.07
C GLU A 143 -6.01 -2.20 -10.63
N LEU A 144 -5.52 -3.43 -10.44
CA LEU A 144 -6.23 -4.66 -10.78
C LEU A 144 -7.08 -5.11 -9.59
N ILE A 145 -8.40 -5.25 -9.80
CA ILE A 145 -9.30 -5.84 -8.80
C ILE A 145 -9.19 -7.36 -8.89
N PHE A 146 -8.51 -8.00 -7.94
CA PHE A 146 -8.48 -9.46 -7.83
C PHE A 146 -9.86 -9.99 -7.42
N GLY A 147 -10.41 -10.93 -8.18
CA GLY A 147 -11.68 -11.61 -7.87
C GLY A 147 -12.95 -10.79 -8.15
N GLY A 148 -12.89 -9.85 -9.10
CA GLY A 148 -13.97 -8.91 -9.44
C GLY A 148 -15.31 -9.56 -9.78
N GLY A 149 -16.15 -9.76 -8.76
CA GLY A 149 -17.59 -9.70 -8.89
C GLY A 149 -18.02 -8.23 -9.00
N ASN A 150 -18.79 -7.92 -10.04
CA ASN A 150 -19.28 -6.61 -10.48
C ASN A 150 -19.36 -5.51 -9.40
N VAL A 151 -18.39 -4.60 -9.41
CA VAL A 151 -18.46 -3.33 -8.66
C VAL A 151 -19.68 -2.50 -9.07
N GLU A 152 -20.12 -2.59 -10.32
CA GLU A 152 -21.32 -1.92 -10.82
C GLU A 152 -22.59 -2.32 -10.06
N GLU A 153 -22.70 -3.55 -9.55
CA GLU A 153 -23.88 -3.98 -8.80
C GLU A 153 -23.95 -3.32 -7.42
N LYS A 154 -22.81 -3.18 -6.72
CA LYS A 154 -22.78 -2.54 -5.39
C LYS A 154 -23.01 -1.04 -5.44
N THR A 155 -22.53 -0.35 -6.48
CA THR A 155 -22.77 1.09 -6.66
C THR A 155 -24.25 1.34 -6.98
N LYS A 156 -24.84 0.56 -7.89
CA LYS A 156 -26.28 0.63 -8.22
C LYS A 156 -27.17 0.30 -7.02
N GLU A 157 -26.80 -0.71 -6.22
CA GLU A 157 -27.57 -1.09 -5.03
C GLU A 157 -27.51 -0.04 -3.90
N LYS A 158 -26.38 0.69 -3.76
CA LYS A 158 -26.27 1.82 -2.82
C LYS A 158 -27.08 3.03 -3.29
N GLU A 159 -27.08 3.33 -4.59
CA GLU A 159 -27.88 4.41 -5.19
C GLU A 159 -29.39 4.13 -5.05
N GLU A 160 -29.86 2.93 -5.40
CA GLU A 160 -31.28 2.54 -5.24
C GLU A 160 -31.75 2.61 -3.77
N LYS A 161 -30.93 2.16 -2.82
CA LYS A 161 -31.29 2.22 -1.39
C LYS A 161 -31.37 3.67 -0.87
N GLN A 162 -30.58 4.59 -1.42
CA GLN A 162 -30.64 6.01 -1.07
C GLN A 162 -31.89 6.68 -1.66
N GLU A 163 -32.23 6.39 -2.92
CA GLU A 163 -33.44 6.91 -3.57
C GLU A 163 -34.72 6.45 -2.85
N ILE A 164 -34.81 5.16 -2.49
CA ILE A 164 -35.96 4.61 -1.75
C ILE A 164 -36.09 5.26 -0.36
N LYS A 165 -34.98 5.56 0.30
CA LYS A 165 -35.00 6.22 1.61
C LYS A 165 -35.46 7.68 1.49
N GLU A 166 -35.00 8.39 0.46
CA GLU A 166 -35.46 9.77 0.20
C GLU A 166 -36.94 9.84 -0.16
N GLU A 167 -37.44 8.93 -1.01
CA GLU A 167 -38.84 8.93 -1.43
C GLU A 167 -39.79 8.68 -0.23
N ASN A 168 -39.43 7.74 0.66
CA ASN A 168 -40.21 7.46 1.86
C ASN A 168 -40.20 8.61 2.86
N THR A 169 -39.13 9.40 2.91
CA THR A 169 -39.04 10.56 3.82
C THR A 169 -39.85 11.76 3.31
N ARG A 170 -40.10 11.86 1.99
CA ARG A 170 -40.91 12.92 1.37
C ARG A 170 -42.43 12.65 1.41
N LYS A 171 -42.85 11.44 1.81
CA LYS A 171 -44.27 11.02 1.89
C LYS A 171 -44.88 11.16 3.29
N PHE A 172 -44.15 11.73 4.25
CA PHE A 172 -44.62 12.15 5.58
C PHE A 172 -44.39 13.64 5.78
#